data_AF-G4ZPN1-F1
#
_entry.id   AF-G4ZPN1-F1
#
_cell.length_a   1.000
_cell.length_b   1.000
_cell.length_c   1.000
_cell.angle_alpha   90.00
_cell.angle_beta   90.00
_cell.angle_gamma   90.00
#
_symmetry.space_group_name_H-M   'P 1'
#
loop_
_entity.id
_entity.type
_entity.pdbx_description
1 polymer ?
#
loop_
_entity_poly.entity_id
_entity_poly.type
_entity_poly.pdbx_seq_one_letter_code
_entity_poly.pdbx_strand_id
1 'polypeptide(L)'
;MARIDPLFEFDAPQSYRDLSAPLSPLPAGEHDPWFDRVHPEHSRPGAELARELEAKLQKQEQQQLKEDKENQRPVAADWRSIVTARNKQLKSEKKEFRSLKEMRATHKPFQGKKEQMQEQEQEQEQQVQSRRKPLVDVGNRLNTHRKRERAATAASKEKKEMKNLQELLARHNKKFKATHTYEPPQHSVRVVKQWERETKQSYYALSAEERVQANREIAAWKKRREAEACH
;
A
#
# COMPACT_ATOMS: atom_id res chain seq x y z
N MET A 1 -59.40 0.77 -18.05
CA MET A 1 -58.28 -0.04 -17.53
C MET A 1 -57.19 -0.05 -18.60
N ALA A 2 -56.11 0.71 -18.40
CA ALA A 2 -55.01 0.75 -19.35
C ALA A 2 -54.22 -0.57 -19.26
N ARG A 3 -54.08 -1.28 -20.38
CA ARG A 3 -53.21 -2.46 -20.48
C ARG A 3 -51.78 -1.94 -20.63
N ILE A 4 -50.93 -2.23 -19.64
CA ILE A 4 -49.50 -1.93 -19.70
C ILE A 4 -48.89 -2.84 -20.75
N ASP A 5 -48.07 -2.28 -21.64
CA ASP A 5 -47.39 -3.00 -22.70
C ASP A 5 -46.36 -3.96 -22.06
N PRO A 6 -46.39 -5.28 -22.39
CA PRO A 6 -45.44 -6.26 -21.85
C PRO A 6 -43.97 -5.91 -22.15
N LEU A 7 -43.69 -5.04 -23.13
CA LEU A 7 -42.34 -4.54 -23.37
C LEU A 7 -41.82 -3.61 -22.25
N PHE A 8 -42.71 -3.07 -21.43
CA PHE A 8 -42.41 -2.16 -20.32
C PHE A 8 -42.66 -2.79 -18.94
N GLU A 9 -42.86 -4.11 -18.88
CA GLU A 9 -42.92 -4.85 -17.62
C GLU A 9 -41.51 -5.26 -17.20
N PHE A 10 -40.89 -4.42 -16.35
CA PHE A 10 -39.59 -4.70 -15.76
C PHE A 10 -39.75 -5.37 -14.40
N ASP A 11 -38.87 -6.32 -14.07
CA ASP A 11 -38.68 -6.85 -12.72
C ASP A 11 -37.98 -5.81 -11.84
N ALA A 12 -38.70 -4.72 -11.57
CA ALA A 12 -38.24 -3.57 -10.83
C ALA A 12 -39.39 -3.01 -9.98
N PRO A 13 -39.09 -2.40 -8.82
CA PRO A 13 -40.12 -1.80 -7.99
C PRO A 13 -40.79 -0.63 -8.73
N GLN A 14 -42.08 -0.76 -9.01
CA GLN A 14 -42.92 0.29 -9.59
C GLN A 14 -43.53 1.22 -8.53
N SER A 15 -43.18 1.03 -7.26
CA SER A 15 -43.69 1.85 -6.16
C SER A 15 -43.03 3.24 -6.16
N TYR A 16 -43.87 4.27 -6.06
CA TYR A 16 -43.39 5.63 -5.77
C TYR A 16 -42.81 5.67 -4.35
N ARG A 17 -41.59 6.19 -4.22
CA ARG A 17 -40.95 6.43 -2.92
C ARG A 17 -40.76 7.92 -2.71
N ASP A 18 -41.39 8.43 -1.66
CA ASP A 18 -41.20 9.81 -1.23
C ASP A 18 -39.81 9.98 -0.61
N LEU A 19 -39.00 10.88 -1.18
CA LEU A 19 -37.65 11.19 -0.72
C LEU A 19 -37.62 12.28 0.35
N SER A 20 -38.76 12.94 0.61
CA SER A 20 -38.88 13.93 1.67
C SER A 20 -39.14 13.29 3.04
N ALA A 21 -39.60 12.04 3.07
CA ALA A 21 -39.75 11.26 4.29
C ALA A 21 -38.37 10.90 4.88
N PRO A 22 -38.23 10.87 6.22
CA PRO A 22 -37.00 10.43 6.86
C PRO A 22 -36.65 9.00 6.39
N LEU A 23 -35.44 8.84 5.84
CA LEU A 23 -34.97 7.60 5.20
C LEU A 23 -34.90 6.42 6.17
N SER A 24 -34.81 6.69 7.47
CA SER A 24 -34.76 5.69 8.53
C SER A 24 -36.05 5.74 9.35
N PRO A 25 -36.73 4.59 9.55
CA PRO A 25 -37.82 4.49 10.53
C PRO A 25 -37.31 4.51 11.98
N LEU A 26 -35.99 4.47 12.19
CA LEU A 26 -35.38 4.47 13.51
C LEU A 26 -35.24 5.89 14.06
N PRO A 27 -35.43 6.08 15.38
CA PRO A 27 -35.22 7.37 16.03
C PRO A 27 -33.75 7.81 15.92
N ALA A 28 -33.52 9.12 15.98
CA ALA A 28 -32.18 9.70 15.90
C ALA A 28 -31.29 9.14 17.03
N GLY A 29 -30.24 8.42 16.63
CA GLY A 29 -29.27 7.81 17.56
C GLY A 29 -29.40 6.30 17.73
N GLU A 30 -30.44 5.66 17.19
CA GLU A 30 -30.51 4.19 17.14
C GLU A 30 -29.81 3.63 15.90
N HIS A 31 -29.00 2.60 16.13
CA HIS A 31 -28.25 1.91 15.09
C HIS A 31 -29.10 0.81 14.46
N ASP A 32 -28.92 0.55 13.16
CA ASP A 32 -29.67 -0.50 12.46
C ASP A 32 -29.16 -1.90 12.86
N PRO A 33 -30.00 -2.75 13.51
CA PRO A 33 -29.60 -4.08 13.94
C PRO A 33 -29.25 -5.02 12.78
N TRP A 34 -29.74 -4.73 11.56
CA TRP A 34 -29.34 -5.46 10.37
C TRP A 34 -27.90 -5.13 9.99
N PHE A 35 -27.52 -3.85 10.08
CA PHE A 35 -26.15 -3.40 9.82
C PHE A 35 -25.16 -4.06 10.80
N ASP A 36 -25.55 -4.22 12.06
CA ASP A 36 -24.75 -4.93 13.08
C ASP A 36 -24.44 -6.38 12.69
N ARG A 37 -25.38 -7.07 12.04
CA ARG A 37 -25.24 -8.48 11.65
C ARG A 37 -24.37 -8.66 10.41
N VAL A 38 -24.41 -7.72 9.47
CA VAL A 38 -23.65 -7.79 8.21
C VAL A 38 -22.25 -7.22 8.38
N HIS A 39 -22.09 -6.22 9.26
CA HIS A 39 -20.86 -5.47 9.47
C HIS A 39 -20.42 -5.47 10.95
N PRO A 40 -20.06 -6.64 11.51
CA PRO A 40 -19.66 -6.75 12.91
C PRO A 40 -18.40 -5.95 13.26
N GLU A 41 -17.54 -5.65 12.29
CA GLU A 41 -16.33 -4.85 12.49
C GLU A 41 -16.60 -3.34 12.56
N HIS A 42 -17.69 -2.85 11.95
CA HIS A 42 -18.07 -1.43 11.96
C HIS A 42 -19.00 -1.07 13.12
N SER A 43 -19.52 -2.09 13.78
CA SER A 43 -20.50 -1.98 14.87
C SER A 43 -19.85 -1.97 16.24
N ARG A 44 -18.52 -2.14 16.30
CA ARG A 44 -17.77 -1.95 17.54
C ARG A 44 -17.72 -0.46 17.85
N PRO A 45 -18.21 -0.02 19.03
CA PRO A 45 -18.07 1.37 19.43
C PRO A 45 -16.59 1.73 19.43
N GLY A 46 -16.22 2.88 18.85
CA GLY A 46 -14.81 3.27 18.66
C GLY A 46 -13.96 3.24 19.95
N ALA A 47 -14.58 3.28 21.12
CA ALA A 47 -13.93 3.07 22.42
C ALA A 47 -13.25 1.70 22.58
N GLU A 48 -13.78 0.64 21.97
CA GLU A 48 -13.15 -0.68 22.02
C GLU A 48 -11.97 -0.77 21.04
N LEU A 49 -12.09 -0.15 19.87
CA LEU A 49 -11.03 -0.09 18.87
C LEU A 49 -9.82 0.69 19.39
N ALA A 50 -10.06 1.79 20.14
CA ALA A 50 -9.02 2.55 20.81
C ALA A 50 -8.26 1.73 21.87
N ARG A 51 -8.99 0.97 22.71
CA ARG A 51 -8.38 0.06 23.69
C ARG A 51 -7.57 -1.05 23.03
N GLU A 52 -8.02 -1.58 21.90
CA GLU A 52 -7.28 -2.61 21.16
C GLU A 52 -5.97 -2.05 20.56
N LEU A 53 -5.99 -0.82 20.05
CA LEU A 53 -4.80 -0.13 19.55
C LEU A 53 -3.78 0.16 20.66
N GLU A 54 -4.23 0.66 21.81
CA GLU A 54 -3.37 0.89 22.97
C GLU A 54 -2.72 -0.41 23.47
N ALA A 55 -3.49 -1.50 23.53
CA ALA A 55 -2.98 -2.81 23.93
C ALA A 55 -1.92 -3.34 22.94
N LYS A 56 -2.09 -3.10 21.63
CA LYS A 56 -1.09 -3.47 20.61
C LYS A 56 0.19 -2.65 20.76
N LEU A 57 0.09 -1.34 20.99
CA LEU A 57 1.25 -0.48 21.21
C LEU A 57 2.04 -0.88 22.45
N GLN A 58 1.37 -1.11 23.59
CA GLN A 58 2.04 -1.59 24.81
C GLN A 58 2.73 -2.93 24.60
N LYS A 59 2.11 -3.85 23.85
CA LYS A 59 2.71 -5.16 23.56
C LYS A 59 3.94 -5.03 22.66
N GLN A 60 3.92 -4.11 21.71
CA GLN A 60 5.06 -3.81 20.85
C GLN A 60 6.22 -3.18 21.65
N GLU A 61 5.92 -2.25 22.55
CA GLU A 61 6.91 -1.60 23.42
C GLU A 61 7.57 -2.61 24.38
N GLN A 62 6.78 -3.52 24.95
CA GLN A 62 7.29 -4.62 25.77
C GLN A 62 8.15 -5.62 24.98
N GLN A 63 7.88 -5.82 23.69
CA GLN A 63 8.72 -6.66 22.83
C GLN A 63 10.07 -6.00 22.56
N GLN A 64 10.09 -4.70 22.23
CA GLN A 64 11.34 -3.97 22.00
C GLN A 64 12.24 -3.97 23.25
N LEU A 65 11.66 -3.74 24.44
CA LEU A 65 12.40 -3.80 25.70
C LEU A 65 13.01 -5.18 26.02
N LYS A 66 12.43 -6.26 25.50
CA LYS A 66 13.00 -7.62 25.66
C LYS A 66 14.16 -7.86 24.71
N GLU A 67 14.06 -7.39 23.46
CA GLU A 67 15.14 -7.50 22.47
C GLU A 67 16.38 -6.69 22.87
N ASP A 68 16.20 -5.52 23.48
CA ASP A 68 17.31 -4.68 23.95
C ASP A 68 18.07 -5.32 25.12
N LYS A 69 17.38 -6.10 25.97
CA LYS A 69 18.03 -6.84 27.06
C LYS A 69 18.78 -8.08 26.57
N GLU A 70 18.36 -8.71 25.48
CA GLU A 70 19.03 -9.88 24.90
C GLU A 70 20.31 -9.49 24.14
N ASN A 71 20.39 -8.27 23.62
CA ASN A 71 21.57 -7.76 22.92
C ASN A 71 22.68 -7.22 23.83
N GLN A 72 22.46 -7.09 25.13
CA GLN A 72 23.53 -6.84 26.10
C GLN A 72 24.25 -8.15 26.45
N ARG A 73 24.97 -8.72 25.48
CA ARG A 73 25.91 -9.80 25.75
C ARG A 73 27.13 -9.23 26.49
N PRO A 74 27.61 -9.86 27.58
CA PRO A 74 28.85 -9.47 28.21
C PRO A 74 30.00 -9.66 27.20
N VAL A 75 30.70 -8.56 26.89
CA VAL A 75 31.82 -8.49 25.93
C VAL A 75 33.01 -9.39 26.31
N ALA A 76 32.99 -10.03 27.48
CA ALA A 76 34.09 -10.82 28.03
C ALA A 76 34.00 -12.34 27.81
N ALA A 77 32.99 -12.85 27.09
CA ALA A 77 32.91 -14.28 26.79
C ALA A 77 33.52 -14.58 25.41
N ASP A 78 34.69 -15.24 25.42
CA ASP A 78 35.39 -15.71 24.21
C ASP A 78 34.43 -16.47 23.30
N TRP A 79 34.24 -15.98 22.07
CA TRP A 79 33.25 -16.45 21.10
C TRP A 79 33.34 -17.97 20.85
N ARG A 80 34.55 -18.53 20.99
CA ARG A 80 34.81 -19.96 20.87
C ARG A 80 34.06 -20.79 21.92
N SER A 81 33.94 -20.29 23.15
CA SER A 81 33.21 -20.96 24.23
C SER A 81 31.68 -20.93 24.01
N ILE A 82 31.16 -19.82 23.49
CA ILE A 82 29.73 -19.65 23.17
C ILE A 82 29.33 -20.61 22.04
N VAL A 83 30.13 -20.69 20.98
CA VAL A 83 29.85 -21.56 19.84
C VAL A 83 29.95 -23.04 20.22
N THR A 84 30.92 -23.42 21.05
CA THR A 84 31.06 -24.81 21.52
C THR A 84 29.93 -25.21 22.46
N ALA A 85 29.50 -24.34 23.37
CA ALA A 85 28.31 -24.59 24.20
C ALA A 85 27.04 -24.74 23.36
N ARG A 86 26.81 -23.84 22.38
CA ARG A 86 25.64 -23.90 21.48
C ARG A 86 25.63 -25.16 20.62
N ASN A 87 26.77 -25.57 20.08
CA ASN A 87 26.88 -26.81 19.31
C ASN A 87 26.67 -28.07 20.15
N LYS A 88 27.03 -28.03 21.44
CA LYS A 88 26.77 -29.12 22.39
C LYS A 88 25.28 -29.25 22.68
N GLN A 89 24.58 -28.13 22.88
CA GLN A 89 23.14 -28.10 23.11
C GLN A 89 22.34 -28.54 21.86
N LEU A 90 22.72 -28.09 20.66
CA LEU A 90 22.10 -28.52 19.41
C LEU A 90 22.26 -30.02 19.14
N LYS A 91 23.33 -30.65 19.66
CA LYS A 91 23.52 -32.10 19.57
C LYS A 91 22.65 -32.88 20.56
N SER A 92 22.39 -32.35 21.76
CA SER A 92 21.46 -32.97 22.71
C SER A 92 19.99 -32.74 22.38
N GLU A 93 19.66 -31.67 21.65
CA GLU A 93 18.30 -31.35 21.20
C GLU A 93 17.94 -31.94 19.83
N LYS A 94 18.77 -32.85 19.28
CA LYS A 94 18.35 -33.73 18.18
C LYS A 94 17.28 -34.71 18.68
N LYS A 95 16.09 -34.19 18.98
CA LYS A 95 14.86 -34.96 19.05
C LYS A 95 14.69 -35.61 17.69
N GLU A 96 14.38 -36.90 17.73
CA GLU A 96 14.11 -37.76 16.59
C GLU A 96 13.33 -36.98 15.52
N PHE A 97 13.94 -36.85 14.34
CA PHE A 97 13.31 -36.18 13.21
C PHE A 97 12.04 -36.96 12.86
N ARG A 98 10.88 -36.46 13.32
CA ARG A 98 9.59 -36.80 12.75
C ARG A 98 9.67 -36.55 11.25
N SER A 99 9.35 -37.59 10.48
CA SER A 99 9.44 -37.60 9.02
C SER A 99 8.81 -36.34 8.42
N LEU A 100 9.42 -35.80 7.35
CA LEU A 100 8.91 -34.63 6.62
C LEU A 100 7.42 -34.75 6.24
N LYS A 101 6.91 -35.98 6.14
CA LYS A 101 5.51 -36.32 5.86
C LYS A 101 4.57 -36.00 7.03
N GLU A 102 5.02 -36.13 8.29
CA GLU A 102 4.23 -35.76 9.47
C GLU A 102 4.14 -34.24 9.65
N MET A 103 5.19 -33.49 9.31
CA MET A 103 5.20 -32.02 9.41
C MET A 103 4.25 -31.34 8.41
N ARG A 104 3.95 -31.99 7.27
CA ARG A 104 2.95 -31.49 6.31
C ARG A 104 1.51 -31.70 6.76
N ALA A 105 1.25 -32.73 7.58
CA ALA A 105 -0.11 -33.06 8.00
C ALA A 105 -0.68 -32.09 9.05
N THR A 106 0.18 -31.38 9.78
CA THR A 106 -0.23 -30.40 10.82
C THR A 106 -0.21 -28.95 10.35
N HIS A 107 0.23 -28.69 9.11
CA HIS A 107 0.31 -27.34 8.58
C HIS A 107 -1.09 -26.86 8.16
N LYS A 108 -1.76 -26.11 9.03
CA LYS A 108 -3.02 -25.42 8.69
C LYS A 108 -2.77 -24.49 7.47
N PRO A 109 -3.68 -24.47 6.48
CA PRO A 109 -3.54 -23.59 5.34
C PRO A 109 -3.50 -22.13 5.80
N PHE A 110 -2.51 -21.40 5.28
CA PHE A 110 -2.26 -20.00 5.62
C PHE A 110 -3.42 -19.14 5.12
N GLN A 111 -4.29 -18.71 6.04
CA GLN A 111 -5.34 -17.74 5.74
C GLN A 111 -4.69 -16.35 5.70
N GLY A 112 -4.33 -15.90 4.49
CA GLY A 112 -3.76 -14.58 4.27
C GLY A 112 -4.78 -13.49 4.57
N LYS A 113 -4.55 -12.72 5.64
CA LYS A 113 -5.24 -11.45 5.89
C LYS A 113 -4.68 -10.40 4.95
N LYS A 114 -5.35 -10.16 3.83
CA LYS A 114 -5.18 -8.99 2.97
C LYS A 114 -6.24 -7.98 3.41
N GLU A 115 -5.86 -7.01 4.23
CA GLU A 115 -6.56 -5.72 4.45
C GLU A 115 -6.07 -5.18 5.79
N GLN A 116 -5.18 -4.19 5.75
CA GLN A 116 -4.75 -3.24 6.80
C GLN A 116 -3.31 -2.82 6.52
N MET A 117 -3.09 -2.10 5.42
CA MET A 117 -1.78 -1.50 5.13
C MET A 117 -1.91 -0.23 4.28
N GLN A 118 -3.00 0.53 4.45
CA GLN A 118 -3.22 1.81 3.76
C GLN A 118 -3.42 3.01 4.69
N GLU A 119 -3.60 2.84 6.00
CA GLU A 119 -3.79 3.97 6.93
C GLU A 119 -2.51 4.47 7.62
N GLN A 120 -1.39 3.74 7.56
CA GLN A 120 -0.16 4.15 8.24
C GLN A 120 0.76 5.11 7.46
N GLU A 121 0.50 5.36 6.16
CA GLU A 121 1.36 6.22 5.34
C GLU A 121 1.00 7.72 5.41
N GLN A 122 -0.14 8.12 6.00
CA GLN A 122 -0.53 9.54 6.05
C GLN A 122 -0.08 10.29 7.32
N GLU A 123 0.24 9.62 8.42
CA GLU A 123 0.61 10.31 9.68
C GLU A 123 2.10 10.67 9.80
N GLN A 124 2.99 10.07 8.99
CA GLN A 124 4.44 10.35 9.09
C GLN A 124 4.92 11.60 8.34
N GLU A 125 4.16 12.15 7.39
CA GLU A 125 4.62 13.31 6.61
C GLU A 125 4.46 14.66 7.33
N GLN A 126 3.64 14.76 8.39
CA GLN A 126 3.41 16.04 9.08
C GLN A 126 4.42 16.36 10.20
N GLN A 127 5.22 15.41 10.68
CA GLN A 127 6.12 15.64 11.82
C GLN A 127 7.53 16.18 11.45
N VAL A 128 7.92 16.21 10.18
CA VAL A 128 9.33 16.50 9.80
C VAL A 128 9.60 17.99 9.54
N GLN A 129 8.60 18.87 9.50
CA GLN A 129 8.80 20.28 9.10
C GLN A 129 9.08 21.30 10.23
N SER A 130 8.99 20.94 11.52
CA SER A 130 8.99 21.95 12.60
C SER A 130 10.31 22.17 13.38
N ARG A 131 11.42 21.51 13.03
CA ARG A 131 12.69 21.64 13.79
C ARG A 131 13.88 22.08 12.95
N ARG A 132 13.93 23.37 12.60
CA ARG A 132 15.19 24.05 12.24
C ARG A 132 15.26 25.45 12.87
N LYS A 133 15.98 25.56 13.99
CA LYS A 133 16.57 26.82 14.46
C LYS A 133 18.06 26.79 14.14
N PRO A 134 18.66 27.85 13.56
CA PRO A 134 20.11 27.97 13.48
C PRO A 134 20.63 28.60 14.77
N LEU A 135 21.39 27.83 15.56
CA LEU A 135 22.19 28.36 16.66
C LEU A 135 23.52 28.85 16.06
N VAL A 136 23.68 30.17 16.00
CA VAL A 136 24.91 30.83 15.59
C VAL A 136 25.87 30.78 16.78
N ASP A 137 26.95 30.01 16.67
CA ASP A 137 28.05 30.05 17.63
C ASP A 137 29.31 30.62 16.94
N VAL A 138 29.68 31.82 17.39
CA VAL A 138 30.82 32.60 16.92
C VAL A 138 31.99 32.28 17.84
N GLY A 139 32.86 31.35 17.44
CA GLY A 139 34.15 31.21 18.11
C GLY A 139 34.79 29.84 17.99
N ASN A 140 35.54 29.60 16.91
CA ASN A 140 36.81 28.86 16.98
C ASN A 140 37.49 28.83 15.60
N ARG A 141 38.24 29.90 15.31
CA ARG A 141 39.27 29.91 14.26
C ARG A 141 40.58 29.49 14.92
N LEU A 142 41.16 28.36 14.50
CA LEU A 142 42.63 28.11 14.37
C LEU A 142 43.06 26.64 14.15
N ASN A 143 42.18 25.72 13.70
CA ASN A 143 42.60 24.34 13.34
C ASN A 143 41.87 23.79 12.11
N THR A 144 41.89 24.51 10.99
CA THR A 144 41.05 24.24 9.80
C THR A 144 41.69 23.38 8.70
N HIS A 145 43.00 23.11 8.73
CA HIS A 145 43.65 22.37 7.64
C HIS A 145 43.53 20.84 7.76
N ARG A 146 43.79 20.23 8.93
CA ARG A 146 43.69 18.76 9.09
C ARG A 146 42.25 18.21 9.18
N LYS A 147 41.28 19.05 9.52
CA LYS A 147 39.86 18.65 9.63
C LYS A 147 39.13 18.68 8.27
N ARG A 148 39.63 19.45 7.30
CA ARG A 148 39.04 19.56 5.95
C ARG A 148 39.21 18.30 5.11
N GLU A 149 40.35 17.62 5.20
CA GLU A 149 40.60 16.39 4.42
C GLU A 149 39.75 15.21 4.91
N ARG A 150 39.56 15.08 6.23
CA ARG A 150 38.67 14.06 6.81
C ARG A 150 37.19 14.36 6.57
N ALA A 151 36.81 15.64 6.51
CA ALA A 151 35.44 16.04 6.15
C ALA A 151 35.15 15.82 4.65
N ALA A 152 36.14 16.01 3.77
CA ALA A 152 36.00 15.75 2.34
C ALA A 152 35.84 14.26 2.02
N THR A 153 36.57 13.38 2.73
CA THR A 153 36.41 11.92 2.58
C THR A 153 35.10 11.42 3.18
N ALA A 154 34.65 11.98 4.31
CA ALA A 154 33.33 11.69 4.89
C ALA A 154 32.18 12.11 3.94
N ALA A 155 32.23 13.31 3.39
CA ALA A 155 31.22 13.80 2.45
C ALA A 155 31.20 13.00 1.13
N SER A 156 32.34 12.46 0.70
CA SER A 156 32.40 11.55 -0.46
C SER A 156 31.74 10.20 -0.16
N LYS A 157 31.91 9.68 1.06
CA LYS A 157 31.31 8.42 1.51
C LYS A 157 29.79 8.55 1.64
N GLU A 158 29.29 9.62 2.26
CA GLU A 158 27.86 9.92 2.36
C GLU A 158 27.19 10.04 0.99
N LYS A 159 27.84 10.68 0.01
CA LYS A 159 27.33 10.76 -1.37
C LYS A 159 27.24 9.41 -2.05
N LYS A 160 28.18 8.49 -1.77
CA LYS A 160 28.13 7.11 -2.30
C LYS A 160 27.01 6.30 -1.64
N GLU A 161 26.83 6.45 -0.34
CA GLU A 161 25.76 5.80 0.41
C GLU A 161 24.37 6.30 -0.03
N MET A 162 24.21 7.61 -0.23
CA MET A 162 22.98 8.19 -0.79
C MET A 162 22.68 7.71 -2.20
N LYS A 163 23.71 7.62 -3.07
CA LYS A 163 23.53 7.06 -4.42
C LYS A 163 23.15 5.58 -4.39
N ASN A 164 23.75 4.80 -3.50
CA ASN A 164 23.43 3.38 -3.34
C ASN A 164 22.00 3.18 -2.83
N LEU A 165 21.58 3.96 -1.83
CA LEU A 165 20.21 3.96 -1.33
C LEU A 165 19.21 4.33 -2.43
N GLN A 166 19.52 5.34 -3.23
CA GLN A 166 18.68 5.76 -4.34
C GLN A 166 18.59 4.69 -5.44
N GLU A 167 19.68 3.98 -5.75
CA GLU A 167 19.67 2.85 -6.69
C GLU A 167 18.86 1.67 -6.14
N LEU A 168 19.00 1.35 -4.85
CA LEU A 168 18.23 0.30 -4.18
C LEU A 168 16.73 0.60 -4.20
N LEU A 169 16.36 1.83 -3.87
CA LEU A 169 14.98 2.32 -3.97
C LEU A 169 14.48 2.26 -5.41
N ALA A 170 15.29 2.64 -6.40
CA ALA A 170 14.91 2.53 -7.81
C ALA A 170 14.69 1.07 -8.25
N ARG A 171 15.55 0.13 -7.82
CA ARG A 171 15.40 -1.31 -8.10
C ARG A 171 14.16 -1.90 -7.43
N HIS A 172 13.89 -1.50 -6.19
CA HIS A 172 12.68 -1.90 -5.47
C HIS A 172 11.46 -1.38 -6.21
N ASN A 173 11.39 -0.06 -6.42
CA ASN A 173 10.27 0.62 -7.09
C ASN A 173 10.07 0.16 -8.54
N LYS A 174 11.11 -0.30 -9.23
CA LYS A 174 10.98 -0.91 -10.57
C LYS A 174 10.06 -2.14 -10.58
N LYS A 175 9.97 -2.87 -9.46
CA LYS A 175 9.05 -4.02 -9.30
C LYS A 175 7.62 -3.62 -8.91
N PHE A 176 7.44 -2.41 -8.37
CA PHE A 176 6.14 -1.89 -7.92
C PHE A 176 5.49 -0.91 -8.89
N LYS A 177 6.27 -0.32 -9.82
CA LYS A 177 5.70 0.34 -10.99
C LYS A 177 5.07 -0.74 -11.85
N ALA A 178 3.78 -0.99 -11.61
CA ALA A 178 2.97 -1.88 -12.41
C ALA A 178 3.14 -1.46 -13.88
N THR A 179 3.78 -2.32 -14.66
CA THR A 179 3.94 -2.20 -16.12
C THR A 179 2.59 -2.15 -16.84
N HIS A 180 1.49 -2.31 -16.11
CA HIS A 180 0.13 -2.13 -16.56
C HIS A 180 -0.52 -0.96 -15.81
N THR A 181 -0.06 0.26 -16.08
CA THR A 181 -0.91 1.43 -15.83
C THR A 181 -2.04 1.32 -16.85
N TYR A 182 -3.20 0.84 -16.38
CA TYR A 182 -4.42 0.92 -17.16
C TYR A 182 -4.64 2.40 -17.50
N GLU A 183 -4.39 2.77 -18.76
CA GLU A 183 -4.80 4.07 -19.26
C GLU A 183 -6.25 3.97 -19.69
N PRO A 184 -7.18 4.63 -18.97
CA PRO A 184 -8.57 4.64 -19.36
C PRO A 184 -8.72 5.24 -20.76
N PRO A 185 -9.59 4.69 -21.62
CA PRO A 185 -9.89 5.32 -22.90
C PRO A 185 -10.36 6.77 -22.69
N GLN A 186 -9.65 7.73 -23.29
CA GLN A 186 -10.02 9.16 -23.20
C GLN A 186 -11.21 9.51 -24.09
N HIS A 187 -11.53 8.64 -25.05
CA HIS A 187 -12.58 8.83 -26.04
C HIS A 187 -13.75 7.90 -25.77
N SER A 188 -14.97 8.34 -26.13
CA SER A 188 -16.17 7.51 -25.98
C SER A 188 -16.04 6.18 -26.74
N VAL A 189 -16.65 5.12 -26.19
CA VAL A 189 -16.63 3.76 -26.78
C VAL A 189 -17.10 3.76 -28.24
N ARG A 190 -18.06 4.62 -28.59
CA ARG A 190 -18.58 4.74 -29.96
C ARG A 190 -17.52 5.23 -30.95
N VAL A 191 -16.75 6.26 -30.56
CA VAL A 191 -15.66 6.83 -31.36
C VAL A 191 -14.52 5.81 -31.51
N VAL A 192 -14.15 5.14 -30.42
CA VAL A 192 -13.13 4.08 -30.45
C VAL A 192 -13.54 2.96 -31.42
N LYS A 193 -14.78 2.44 -31.31
CA LYS A 193 -15.28 1.39 -32.22
C LYS A 193 -15.33 1.81 -33.70
N GLN A 194 -15.57 3.09 -33.99
CA GLN A 194 -15.53 3.57 -35.37
C GLN A 194 -14.10 3.59 -35.90
N TRP A 195 -13.15 4.09 -35.10
CA TRP A 195 -11.73 4.03 -35.43
C TRP A 195 -11.24 2.60 -35.66
N GLU A 196 -11.62 1.64 -34.79
CA GLU A 196 -11.27 0.22 -34.94
C GLU A 196 -11.78 -0.39 -36.25
N ARG A 197 -12.95 0.05 -36.75
CA ARG A 197 -13.49 -0.41 -38.04
C ARG A 197 -12.68 0.12 -39.23
N GLU A 198 -12.16 1.33 -39.13
CA GLU A 198 -11.36 1.95 -40.18
C GLU A 198 -9.92 1.40 -40.20
N THR A 199 -9.29 1.27 -39.04
CA THR A 199 -7.90 0.78 -38.91
C THR A 199 -7.80 -0.74 -38.89
N LYS A 200 -8.91 -1.44 -38.64
CA LYS A 200 -8.97 -2.91 -38.43
C LYS A 200 -8.10 -3.40 -37.28
N GLN A 201 -7.76 -2.53 -36.34
CA GLN A 201 -7.02 -2.87 -35.13
C GLN A 201 -7.96 -2.77 -33.91
N SER A 202 -7.80 -3.66 -32.93
CA SER A 202 -8.54 -3.56 -31.67
C SER A 202 -7.74 -2.75 -30.64
N TYR A 203 -8.34 -1.71 -30.08
CA TYR A 203 -7.74 -0.82 -29.09
C TYR A 203 -7.24 -1.58 -27.85
N TYR A 204 -7.96 -2.64 -27.44
CA TYR A 204 -7.59 -3.44 -26.28
C TYR A 204 -6.50 -4.47 -26.57
N ALA A 205 -6.25 -4.81 -27.83
CA ALA A 205 -5.14 -5.67 -28.23
C ALA A 205 -3.80 -4.91 -28.28
N LEU A 206 -3.84 -3.57 -28.29
CA LEU A 206 -2.66 -2.71 -28.29
C LEU A 206 -1.96 -2.72 -26.92
N SER A 207 -0.63 -2.62 -26.95
CA SER A 207 0.21 -2.35 -25.79
C SER A 207 -0.06 -0.96 -25.19
N ALA A 208 0.41 -0.69 -23.97
CA ALA A 208 0.17 0.59 -23.31
C ALA A 208 0.72 1.78 -24.12
N GLU A 209 1.91 1.65 -24.69
CA GLU A 209 2.53 2.70 -25.53
C GLU A 209 1.75 2.93 -26.82
N GLU A 210 1.27 1.86 -27.46
CA GLU A 210 0.45 1.93 -28.66
C GLU A 210 -0.94 2.54 -28.38
N ARG A 211 -1.51 2.33 -27.19
CA ARG A 211 -2.78 2.97 -26.80
C ARG A 211 -2.64 4.48 -26.65
N VAL A 212 -1.51 4.99 -26.13
CA VAL A 212 -1.23 6.44 -26.10
C VAL A 212 -1.24 6.99 -27.52
N GLN A 213 -0.60 6.29 -28.46
CA GLN A 213 -0.55 6.68 -29.85
C GLN A 213 -1.93 6.62 -30.51
N ALA A 214 -2.68 5.53 -30.30
CA ALA A 214 -4.05 5.38 -30.78
C ALA A 214 -4.97 6.48 -30.23
N ASN A 215 -4.82 6.89 -28.98
CA ASN A 215 -5.60 8.01 -28.41
C ASN A 215 -5.32 9.34 -29.12
N ARG A 216 -4.08 9.59 -29.54
CA ARG A 216 -3.71 10.78 -30.35
C ARG A 216 -4.32 10.69 -31.74
N GLU A 217 -4.27 9.51 -32.35
CA GLU A 217 -4.85 9.26 -33.68
C GLU A 217 -6.37 9.41 -33.66
N ILE A 218 -7.06 8.83 -32.68
CA ILE A 218 -8.51 8.97 -32.49
C ILE A 218 -8.88 10.44 -32.31
N ALA A 219 -8.10 11.22 -31.56
CA ALA A 219 -8.33 12.64 -31.39
C ALA A 219 -8.21 13.42 -32.71
N ALA A 220 -7.19 13.12 -33.51
CA ALA A 220 -7.01 13.73 -34.83
C ALA A 220 -8.11 13.32 -35.83
N TRP A 221 -8.48 12.03 -35.81
CA TRP A 221 -9.55 11.46 -36.63
C TRP A 221 -10.90 12.08 -36.31
N LYS A 222 -11.24 12.22 -35.02
CA LYS A 222 -12.46 12.89 -34.57
C LYS A 222 -12.54 14.33 -35.08
N LYS A 223 -11.44 15.10 -34.96
CA LYS A 223 -11.38 16.49 -35.46
C LYS A 223 -11.59 16.58 -36.98
N ARG A 224 -11.02 15.64 -37.76
CA ARG A 224 -11.22 15.60 -39.21
C ARG A 224 -12.68 15.35 -39.57
N ARG A 225 -13.32 14.37 -38.92
CA ARG A 225 -14.75 14.06 -39.14
C ARG A 225 -15.67 15.22 -38.76
N GLU A 226 -15.37 15.91 -37.66
CA GLU A 226 -16.12 17.10 -37.25
C GLU A 226 -15.97 18.24 -38.26
N ALA A 227 -14.78 18.44 -38.82
CA ALA A 227 -14.54 19.44 -39.87
C ALA A 227 -15.25 19.08 -41.19
N GLU A 228 -15.23 17.80 -41.60
CA GLU A 228 -15.94 17.30 -42.78
C GLU A 228 -17.47 17.40 -42.62
N ALA A 229 -18.00 17.19 -41.42
CA ALA A 229 -19.44 17.26 -41.16
C ALA A 229 -19.99 18.70 -41.10
N CYS A 230 -19.11 19.70 -40.94
CA CYS A 230 -19.48 21.12 -40.90
C CYS A 230 -19.39 21.80 -42.26
N HIS A 231 -18.94 21.08 -43.29
CA HIS A 231 -18.78 21.54 -44.66
C HIS A 231 -19.87 20.98 -45.57
#